data_AF-A0A202DWN3-F1
#
_entry.id   AF-A0A202DWN3-F1
#
_cell.length_a   1.000
_cell.length_b   1.000
_cell.length_c   1.000
_cell.angle_alpha   90.00
_cell.angle_beta   90.00
_cell.angle_gamma   90.00
#
_symmetry.space_group_name_H-M   'P 1'
#
loop_
_entity.id
_entity.type
_entity.pdbx_description
1 polymer ?
#
loop_
_entity_poly.entity_id
_entity_poly.type
_entity_poly.pdbx_seq_one_letter_code
_entity_poly.pdbx_strand_id
1 'polypeptide(L)'
;MESFQDTLTLTTDTEKHVTVFRTVTDIDSNVYRIIKISNQWWMSENLRITQYRNGDDIPIVTINSEWSELSTGARCAYNNDENNLERYGYLYNWYAVNDSRNLAPNGWHVPTDAEWKELEMHLGMSQVAADSTLYRGTDEGGKLKETGTTHWLSPNIGATNEIGFSALPGGFRSDTGVGHDLGYLAYYWSSTEHDSNTAVYRNLHFGSSKVCRSDYSKQTGFSVRLIRD
;
A
#
# COMPACT_ATOMS: atom_id res chain seq x y z
N MET A 1 40.73 -19.74 -48.23
CA MET A 1 39.49 -19.03 -47.86
C MET A 1 38.84 -19.89 -46.80
N GLU A 2 39.31 -19.76 -45.56
CA GLU A 2 38.79 -20.55 -44.43
C GLU A 2 37.52 -19.85 -43.93
N SER A 3 36.38 -20.55 -44.05
CA SER A 3 35.11 -20.10 -43.51
C SER A 3 35.08 -20.34 -42.01
N PHE A 4 35.02 -19.28 -41.22
CA PHE A 4 34.65 -19.38 -39.81
C PHE A 4 33.17 -19.76 -39.73
N GLN A 5 32.89 -20.99 -39.29
CA GLN A 5 31.57 -21.34 -38.76
C GLN A 5 31.58 -20.99 -37.27
N ASP A 6 30.83 -19.95 -36.89
CA ASP A 6 30.47 -19.71 -35.49
C ASP A 6 29.47 -20.79 -35.05
N THR A 7 29.97 -21.87 -34.47
CA THR A 7 29.12 -22.84 -33.77
C THR A 7 28.83 -22.29 -32.38
N LEU A 8 27.68 -21.61 -32.25
CA LEU A 8 27.14 -21.22 -30.96
C LEU A 8 26.63 -22.50 -30.24
N THR A 9 27.40 -23.01 -29.29
CA THR A 9 26.96 -24.12 -28.44
C THR A 9 26.23 -23.59 -27.23
N LEU A 10 24.91 -23.81 -27.16
CA LEU A 10 24.12 -23.61 -25.94
C LEU A 10 24.57 -24.65 -24.91
N THR A 11 25.20 -24.21 -23.81
CA THR A 11 25.86 -25.10 -22.84
C THR A 11 24.95 -25.64 -21.74
N THR A 12 23.70 -25.17 -21.62
CA THR A 12 22.77 -25.63 -20.57
C THR A 12 21.31 -25.44 -20.97
N ASP A 13 20.53 -26.52 -20.96
CA ASP A 13 19.07 -26.53 -21.12
C ASP A 13 18.38 -26.37 -19.75
N THR A 14 18.63 -25.24 -19.09
CA THR A 14 17.94 -24.91 -17.84
C THR A 14 16.96 -23.81 -18.12
N GLU A 15 15.66 -24.14 -18.17
CA GLU A 15 14.60 -23.15 -18.12
C GLU A 15 14.74 -22.33 -16.84
N LYS A 16 15.28 -21.12 -16.97
CA LYS A 16 15.21 -20.14 -15.90
C LYS A 16 13.82 -19.50 -15.97
N HIS A 17 12.99 -19.78 -14.99
CA HIS A 17 11.78 -19.00 -14.75
C HIS A 17 12.19 -17.58 -14.33
N VAL A 18 12.32 -16.69 -15.30
CA VAL A 18 12.58 -15.27 -15.07
C VAL A 18 11.24 -14.56 -14.93
N THR A 19 10.89 -14.17 -13.71
CA THR A 19 9.74 -13.30 -13.47
C THR A 19 10.16 -11.84 -13.67
N VAL A 20 9.62 -11.20 -14.70
CA VAL A 20 9.85 -9.77 -14.97
C VAL A 20 8.72 -8.96 -14.34
N PHE A 21 9.06 -8.12 -13.35
CA PHE A 21 8.14 -7.14 -12.80
C PHE A 21 8.38 -5.78 -13.44
N ARG A 22 7.29 -5.03 -13.67
CA ARG A 22 7.43 -3.59 -13.90
C ARG A 22 7.66 -2.92 -12.56
N THR A 23 8.40 -1.83 -12.57
CA THR A 23 8.72 -1.08 -11.37
C THR A 23 8.50 0.41 -11.55
N VAL A 24 8.38 1.11 -10.43
CA VAL A 24 8.47 2.56 -10.30
C VAL A 24 9.56 2.89 -9.28
N THR A 25 10.30 3.97 -9.52
CA THR A 25 11.31 4.49 -8.60
C THR A 25 10.88 5.85 -8.09
N ASP A 26 10.98 6.07 -6.78
CA ASP A 26 10.67 7.36 -6.16
C ASP A 26 11.89 8.30 -6.05
N ILE A 27 11.70 9.44 -5.39
CA ILE A 27 12.74 10.46 -5.17
C ILE A 27 13.88 9.97 -4.29
N ASP A 28 13.61 9.00 -3.40
CA ASP A 28 14.57 8.40 -2.48
C ASP A 28 15.28 7.17 -3.09
N SER A 29 15.08 6.92 -4.38
CA SER A 29 15.59 5.74 -5.09
C SER A 29 15.03 4.39 -4.61
N ASN A 30 13.92 4.37 -3.87
CA ASN A 30 13.22 3.13 -3.59
C ASN A 30 12.59 2.61 -4.88
N VAL A 31 12.76 1.31 -5.15
CA VAL A 31 12.15 0.63 -6.29
C VAL A 31 10.96 -0.18 -5.78
N TYR A 32 9.80 0.00 -6.41
CA TYR A 32 8.58 -0.72 -6.07
C TYR A 32 8.06 -1.50 -7.26
N ARG A 33 7.62 -2.73 -7.02
CA ARG A 33 6.88 -3.51 -8.01
C ARG A 33 5.51 -2.92 -8.24
N ILE A 34 5.09 -2.88 -9.51
CA ILE A 34 3.77 -2.40 -9.92
C ILE A 34 3.00 -3.49 -10.65
N ILE A 35 1.69 -3.50 -10.44
CA ILE A 35 0.75 -4.39 -11.10
C ILE A 35 -0.22 -3.58 -11.94
N LYS A 36 -0.69 -4.15 -13.06
CA LYS A 36 -1.73 -3.53 -13.88
C LYS A 36 -3.08 -4.06 -13.46
N ILE A 37 -4.02 -3.17 -13.16
CA ILE A 37 -5.39 -3.51 -12.81
C ILE A 37 -6.29 -2.73 -13.74
N SER A 38 -6.90 -3.42 -14.70
CA SER A 38 -7.64 -2.78 -15.79
C SER A 38 -6.77 -1.74 -16.53
N ASN A 39 -7.12 -0.45 -16.45
CA ASN A 39 -6.35 0.64 -17.06
C ASN A 39 -5.33 1.28 -16.10
N GLN A 40 -5.42 1.02 -14.80
CA GLN A 40 -4.56 1.64 -13.79
C GLN A 40 -3.32 0.78 -13.48
N TRP A 41 -2.26 1.44 -13.05
CA TRP A 41 -1.07 0.84 -12.47
C TRP A 41 -1.07 1.08 -10.97
N TRP A 42 -0.93 0.01 -10.18
CA TRP A 42 -0.92 0.07 -8.72
C TRP A 42 0.43 -0.38 -8.17
N MET A 43 0.89 0.25 -7.10
CA MET A 43 2.00 -0.28 -6.29
C MET A 43 1.59 -1.55 -5.56
N SER A 44 2.45 -2.58 -5.63
CA SER A 44 2.31 -3.83 -4.88
C SER A 44 3.11 -3.85 -3.57
N GLU A 45 3.76 -2.74 -3.22
CA GLU A 45 4.50 -2.54 -1.97
C GLU A 45 4.08 -1.23 -1.30
N ASN A 46 4.16 -1.18 0.04
CA ASN A 46 3.84 0.04 0.81
C ASN A 46 4.90 1.12 0.56
N LEU A 47 4.47 2.38 0.53
CA LEU A 47 5.34 3.53 0.26
C LEU A 47 6.42 3.70 1.33
N ARG A 48 7.64 4.04 0.90
CA ARG A 48 8.85 4.28 1.72
C ARG A 48 9.47 5.66 1.49
N ILE A 49 8.72 6.58 0.88
CA ILE A 49 9.19 7.94 0.58
C ILE A 49 9.48 8.74 1.85
N THR A 50 10.58 9.49 1.85
CA THR A 50 11.00 10.38 2.94
C THR A 50 10.84 11.86 2.60
N GLN A 51 10.64 12.19 1.33
CA GLN A 51 10.51 13.57 0.84
C GLN A 51 9.27 13.75 -0.03
N TYR A 52 8.62 14.90 0.07
CA TYR A 52 7.59 15.30 -0.89
C TYR A 52 8.19 15.46 -2.29
N ARG A 53 7.34 15.51 -3.32
CA ARG A 53 7.75 15.64 -4.72
C ARG A 53 8.60 16.89 -4.99
N ASN A 54 8.44 17.94 -4.19
CA ASN A 54 9.26 19.16 -4.30
C ASN A 54 10.64 19.05 -3.63
N GLY A 55 10.96 17.92 -2.98
CA GLY A 55 12.22 17.68 -2.28
C GLY A 55 12.21 18.07 -0.80
N ASP A 56 11.13 18.63 -0.27
CA ASP A 56 11.02 18.91 1.17
C ASP A 56 10.89 17.60 1.95
N ASP A 57 11.55 17.52 3.11
CA ASP A 57 11.42 16.36 3.98
C ASP A 57 10.00 16.21 4.53
N ILE A 58 9.56 14.96 4.63
CA ILE A 58 8.40 14.57 5.43
C ILE A 58 8.94 14.27 6.84
N PRO A 59 8.56 15.06 7.85
CA PRO A 59 9.06 14.90 9.22
C PRO A 59 8.83 13.49 9.76
N ILE A 60 9.86 12.91 10.35
CA ILE A 60 9.72 11.71 11.18
C ILE A 60 9.36 12.14 12.61
N VAL A 61 8.22 11.69 13.12
CA VAL A 61 7.75 12.03 14.47
C VAL A 61 7.57 10.74 15.25
N THR A 62 8.38 10.54 16.29
CA THR A 62 8.40 9.29 17.07
C THR A 62 7.71 9.41 18.42
N ILE A 63 7.60 10.63 18.96
CA ILE A 63 7.01 10.91 20.27
C ILE A 63 5.48 10.97 20.18
N ASN A 64 4.79 10.17 21.00
CA ASN A 64 3.34 10.00 20.93
C ASN A 64 2.56 11.30 21.15
N SER A 65 2.98 12.10 22.14
CA SER A 65 2.35 13.38 22.45
C SER A 65 2.59 14.45 21.39
N GLU A 66 3.68 14.35 20.63
CA GLU A 66 3.91 15.26 19.50
C GLU A 66 3.03 14.84 18.32
N TRP A 67 2.95 13.53 18.06
CA TRP A 67 2.11 12.97 16.99
C TRP A 67 0.63 13.36 17.14
N SER A 68 0.09 13.30 18.36
CA SER A 68 -1.32 13.59 18.62
C SER A 68 -1.73 15.05 18.40
N GLU A 69 -0.77 15.97 18.37
CA GLU A 69 -1.01 17.40 18.16
C GLU A 69 -0.76 17.82 16.71
N LEU A 70 -0.36 16.90 15.83
CA LEU A 70 -0.03 17.22 14.44
C LEU A 70 -1.26 17.67 13.66
N SER A 71 -1.08 18.77 12.93
CA SER A 71 -1.94 19.25 11.84
C SER A 71 -1.16 19.39 10.53
N THR A 72 0.07 18.85 10.50
CA THR A 72 1.00 18.85 9.36
C THR A 72 1.41 17.42 9.02
N GLY A 73 1.91 17.23 7.80
CA GLY A 73 2.34 15.92 7.37
C GLY A 73 3.50 15.35 8.19
N ALA A 74 3.40 14.07 8.52
CA ALA A 74 4.44 13.31 9.21
C ALA A 74 4.41 11.84 8.82
N ARG A 75 5.53 11.17 9.09
CA ARG A 75 5.72 9.72 8.89
C ARG A 75 6.37 9.07 10.11
N CYS A 76 6.21 7.76 10.24
CA CYS A 76 6.98 6.93 11.17
C CYS A 76 7.01 5.47 10.70
N ALA A 77 8.00 4.70 11.16
CA ALA A 77 7.93 3.24 11.06
C ALA A 77 6.94 2.70 12.11
N TYR A 78 6.39 1.51 11.89
CA TYR A 78 5.58 0.87 12.93
C TYR A 78 6.38 0.74 14.24
N ASN A 79 5.80 1.21 15.35
CA ASN A 79 6.44 1.31 16.67
C ASN A 79 7.79 2.06 16.67
N ASN A 80 8.04 2.92 15.69
CA ASN A 80 9.31 3.63 15.49
C ASN A 80 10.52 2.70 15.30
N ASP A 81 10.29 1.45 14.87
CA ASP A 81 11.36 0.48 14.60
C ASP A 81 11.62 0.38 13.10
N GLU A 82 12.77 0.89 12.65
CA GLU A 82 13.15 0.94 11.24
C GLU A 82 13.32 -0.44 10.60
N ASN A 83 13.51 -1.50 11.40
CA ASN A 83 13.55 -2.88 10.87
C ASN A 83 12.22 -3.29 10.22
N ASN A 84 11.13 -2.57 10.50
CA ASN A 84 9.83 -2.79 9.88
C ASN A 84 9.71 -2.17 8.48
N LEU A 85 10.62 -1.27 8.07
CA LEU A 85 10.44 -0.46 6.85
C LEU A 85 10.53 -1.29 5.58
N GLU A 86 11.49 -2.20 5.49
CA GLU A 86 11.66 -3.05 4.31
C GLU A 86 10.36 -3.82 4.00
N ARG A 87 9.67 -4.26 5.04
CA ARG A 87 8.46 -5.08 4.95
C ARG A 87 7.17 -4.29 4.87
N TYR A 88 6.97 -3.33 5.78
CA TYR A 88 5.68 -2.65 5.98
C TYR A 88 5.66 -1.21 5.48
N GLY A 89 6.81 -0.66 5.07
CA GLY A 89 6.93 0.73 4.68
C GLY A 89 6.70 1.70 5.83
N TYR A 90 6.53 2.99 5.48
CA TYR A 90 6.17 4.01 6.45
C TYR A 90 4.65 4.09 6.67
N LEU A 91 4.29 4.52 7.87
CA LEU A 91 2.96 5.00 8.22
C LEU A 91 2.94 6.52 8.10
N TYR A 92 2.04 7.03 7.26
CA TYR A 92 1.87 8.46 7.01
C TYR A 92 0.57 8.93 7.63
N ASN A 93 0.57 10.08 8.28
CA ASN A 93 -0.69 10.73 8.62
C ASN A 93 -1.37 11.29 7.37
N TRP A 94 -2.67 11.56 7.45
CA TRP A 94 -3.41 12.01 6.27
C TRP A 94 -3.00 13.41 5.81
N TYR A 95 -2.46 14.24 6.71
CA TYR A 95 -1.88 15.53 6.32
C TYR A 95 -0.69 15.37 5.38
N ALA A 96 0.11 14.30 5.49
CA ALA A 96 1.15 14.00 4.51
C ALA A 96 0.57 13.50 3.18
N VAL A 97 -0.51 12.71 3.25
CA VAL A 97 -1.21 12.17 2.07
C VAL A 97 -1.80 13.29 1.20
N ASN A 98 -2.41 14.31 1.82
CA ASN A 98 -3.09 15.41 1.13
C ASN A 98 -2.28 16.72 1.13
N ASP A 99 -0.96 16.65 1.27
CA ASP A 99 -0.08 17.83 1.24
C ASP A 99 0.04 18.40 -0.17
N SER A 100 0.02 19.73 -0.31
CA SER A 100 0.15 20.41 -1.61
C SER A 100 1.50 20.18 -2.30
N ARG A 101 2.52 19.77 -1.54
CA ARG A 101 3.84 19.38 -2.07
C ARG A 101 3.85 18.00 -2.72
N ASN A 102 2.75 17.25 -2.60
CA ASN A 102 2.49 15.92 -3.16
C ASN A 102 3.42 14.82 -2.62
N LEU A 103 2.82 13.78 -2.05
CA LEU A 103 3.54 12.61 -1.53
C LEU A 103 4.10 11.69 -2.63
N ALA A 104 3.46 11.68 -3.80
CA ALA A 104 3.72 10.70 -4.86
C ALA A 104 4.73 11.20 -5.91
N PRO A 105 5.49 10.33 -6.60
CA PRO A 105 6.30 10.70 -7.76
C PRO A 105 5.47 11.31 -8.90
N ASN A 106 6.14 11.93 -9.87
CA ASN A 106 5.47 12.50 -11.05
C ASN A 106 4.67 11.43 -11.82
N GLY A 107 3.42 11.76 -12.16
CA GLY A 107 2.50 10.86 -12.83
C GLY A 107 1.92 9.76 -11.94
N TRP A 108 2.15 9.79 -10.63
CA TRP A 108 1.51 8.92 -9.64
C TRP A 108 0.78 9.77 -8.60
N HIS A 109 -0.20 9.19 -7.93
CA HIS A 109 -0.94 9.82 -6.83
C HIS A 109 -1.40 8.79 -5.80
N VAL A 110 -1.84 9.28 -4.63
CA VAL A 110 -2.49 8.44 -3.63
C VAL A 110 -3.94 8.18 -4.10
N PRO A 111 -4.41 6.92 -4.15
CA PRO A 111 -5.72 6.60 -4.68
C PRO A 111 -6.82 7.33 -3.92
N THR A 112 -7.78 7.85 -4.68
CA THR A 112 -9.04 8.36 -4.16
C THR A 112 -9.94 7.19 -3.71
N ASP A 113 -10.99 7.51 -2.96
CA ASP A 113 -12.02 6.53 -2.62
C ASP A 113 -12.69 5.92 -3.85
N ALA A 114 -12.84 6.70 -4.93
CA ALA A 114 -13.43 6.23 -6.18
C ALA A 114 -12.54 5.16 -6.85
N GLU A 115 -11.23 5.39 -6.93
CA GLU A 115 -10.28 4.43 -7.52
C GLU A 115 -10.15 3.16 -6.68
N TRP A 116 -10.24 3.27 -5.35
CA TRP A 116 -10.37 2.10 -4.49
C TRP A 116 -11.64 1.30 -4.79
N LYS A 117 -12.78 1.97 -5.03
CA LYS A 117 -14.03 1.30 -5.42
C LYS A 117 -13.90 0.63 -6.80
N GLU A 118 -13.24 1.27 -7.76
CA GLU A 118 -12.97 0.67 -9.07
C GLU A 118 -12.14 -0.61 -8.95
N LEU A 119 -11.09 -0.60 -8.12
CA LEU A 119 -10.31 -1.79 -7.79
C LEU A 119 -11.18 -2.91 -7.20
N GLU A 120 -11.99 -2.60 -6.19
CA GLU A 120 -12.85 -3.59 -5.54
C GLU A 120 -13.91 -4.15 -6.51
N MET A 121 -14.49 -3.32 -7.36
CA MET A 121 -15.45 -3.76 -8.38
C MET A 121 -14.79 -4.60 -9.47
N HIS A 122 -13.52 -4.30 -9.82
CA HIS A 122 -12.74 -5.15 -10.71
C HIS A 122 -12.54 -6.57 -10.14
N LEU A 123 -12.51 -6.71 -8.81
CA LEU A 123 -12.41 -8.00 -8.11
C LEU A 123 -13.75 -8.74 -7.94
N GLY A 124 -14.85 -8.14 -8.40
CA GLY A 124 -16.19 -8.74 -8.38
C GLY A 124 -17.18 -8.06 -7.42
N MET A 125 -16.78 -6.99 -6.71
CA MET A 125 -17.70 -6.27 -5.84
C MET A 125 -18.78 -5.57 -6.66
N SER A 126 -20.05 -5.64 -6.26
CA SER A 126 -21.11 -4.88 -6.91
C SER A 126 -21.03 -3.40 -6.54
N GLN A 127 -21.52 -2.50 -7.42
CA GLN A 127 -21.60 -1.07 -7.15
C GLN A 127 -22.31 -0.77 -5.81
N VAL A 128 -23.42 -1.45 -5.53
CA VAL A 128 -24.19 -1.26 -4.28
C VAL A 128 -23.33 -1.60 -3.05
N ALA A 129 -22.55 -2.68 -3.10
CA ALA A 129 -21.63 -3.01 -2.03
C ALA A 129 -20.47 -2.02 -1.96
N ALA A 130 -19.92 -1.60 -3.11
CA ALA A 130 -18.86 -0.60 -3.22
C ALA A 130 -19.28 0.81 -2.77
N ASP A 131 -20.58 1.09 -2.63
CA ASP A 131 -21.06 2.34 -2.04
C ASP A 131 -21.37 2.23 -0.54
N SER A 132 -21.39 1.01 0.01
CA SER A 132 -21.57 0.78 1.43
C SER A 132 -20.29 1.05 2.23
N THR A 133 -20.44 1.29 3.54
CA THR A 133 -19.35 1.43 4.52
C THR A 133 -19.16 0.13 5.31
N LEU A 134 -18.14 0.11 6.17
CA LEU A 134 -17.70 -1.02 6.99
C LEU A 134 -17.31 -2.23 6.11
N TYR A 135 -17.36 -3.44 6.68
CA TYR A 135 -17.00 -4.67 5.99
C TYR A 135 -18.01 -5.03 4.91
N ARG A 136 -17.55 -5.03 3.66
CA ARG A 136 -18.35 -5.14 2.44
C ARG A 136 -17.72 -6.07 1.41
N GLY A 137 -18.50 -6.40 0.39
CA GLY A 137 -18.16 -7.45 -0.57
C GLY A 137 -18.24 -8.85 0.03
N THR A 138 -17.65 -9.80 -0.68
CA THR A 138 -17.64 -11.23 -0.33
C THR A 138 -16.23 -11.74 -0.05
N ASP A 139 -15.30 -11.53 -0.98
CA ASP A 139 -13.96 -12.14 -0.96
C ASP A 139 -12.85 -11.22 -1.50
N GLU A 140 -13.18 -9.98 -1.87
CA GLU A 140 -12.27 -9.02 -2.48
C GLU A 140 -11.12 -8.63 -1.53
N GLY A 141 -11.37 -8.62 -0.23
CA GLY A 141 -10.32 -8.42 0.75
C GLY A 141 -9.33 -9.59 0.80
N GLY A 142 -9.82 -10.82 0.64
CA GLY A 142 -8.97 -12.01 0.50
C GLY A 142 -8.08 -11.94 -0.75
N LYS A 143 -8.64 -11.50 -1.87
CA LYS A 143 -7.93 -11.36 -3.15
C LYS A 143 -6.78 -10.35 -3.13
N LEU A 144 -6.85 -9.37 -2.22
CA LEU A 144 -5.82 -8.34 -2.04
C LEU A 144 -4.67 -8.75 -1.09
N LYS A 145 -4.94 -9.66 -0.14
CA LYS A 145 -3.96 -10.05 0.91
C LYS A 145 -2.84 -10.93 0.36
N GLU A 146 -1.63 -10.73 0.89
CA GLU A 146 -0.56 -11.73 0.80
C GLU A 146 -1.07 -13.11 1.27
N THR A 147 -0.67 -14.17 0.56
CA THR A 147 -1.03 -15.55 0.91
C THR A 147 -0.21 -16.07 2.10
N GLY A 148 -0.75 -17.08 2.78
CA GLY A 148 -0.08 -17.72 3.92
C GLY A 148 -0.15 -16.89 5.21
N THR A 149 0.67 -17.28 6.18
CA THR A 149 0.65 -16.70 7.55
C THR A 149 2.04 -16.31 8.03
N THR A 150 2.95 -16.00 7.10
CA THR A 150 4.30 -15.52 7.45
C THR A 150 4.22 -14.17 8.15
N HIS A 151 3.39 -13.26 7.61
CA HIS A 151 3.16 -11.93 8.18
C HIS A 151 1.76 -11.80 8.77
N TRP A 152 0.75 -12.35 8.09
CA TRP A 152 -0.61 -12.42 8.60
C TRP A 152 -0.75 -13.44 9.71
N LEU A 153 -1.51 -13.10 10.75
CA LEU A 153 -1.94 -14.09 11.72
C LEU A 153 -2.84 -15.14 11.07
N SER A 154 -2.71 -16.38 11.56
CA SER A 154 -3.66 -17.45 11.24
C SER A 154 -5.06 -17.06 11.71
N PRO A 155 -6.12 -17.27 10.90
CA PRO A 155 -6.14 -18.11 9.69
C PRO A 155 -5.87 -17.40 8.35
N ASN A 156 -5.65 -16.08 8.32
CA ASN A 156 -5.62 -15.26 7.08
C ASN A 156 -6.72 -15.65 6.07
N ILE A 157 -7.97 -15.67 6.54
CA ILE A 157 -9.14 -16.20 5.82
C ILE A 157 -9.24 -15.63 4.40
N GLY A 158 -9.35 -16.54 3.43
CA GLY A 158 -9.61 -16.23 2.02
C GLY A 158 -8.47 -15.57 1.27
N ALA A 159 -7.26 -15.48 1.83
CA ALA A 159 -6.13 -14.84 1.15
C ALA A 159 -5.69 -15.61 -0.10
N THR A 160 -5.78 -14.99 -1.27
CA THR A 160 -5.36 -15.59 -2.56
C THR A 160 -4.30 -14.77 -3.30
N ASN A 161 -4.17 -13.47 -3.01
CA ASN A 161 -3.29 -12.55 -3.72
C ASN A 161 -3.39 -12.62 -5.25
N GLU A 162 -4.57 -12.91 -5.80
CA GLU A 162 -4.71 -13.32 -7.21
C GLU A 162 -4.28 -12.26 -8.24
N ILE A 163 -4.32 -10.99 -7.85
CA ILE A 163 -3.88 -9.86 -8.70
C ILE A 163 -2.46 -9.37 -8.38
N GLY A 164 -1.79 -9.97 -7.37
CA GLY A 164 -0.45 -9.58 -6.94
C GLY A 164 -0.39 -8.31 -6.08
N PHE A 165 -1.52 -7.81 -5.56
CA PHE A 165 -1.57 -6.59 -4.72
C PHE A 165 -0.70 -6.70 -3.46
N SER A 166 -0.61 -7.91 -2.91
CA SER A 166 0.28 -8.30 -1.81
C SER A 166 0.14 -7.40 -0.59
N ALA A 167 -1.09 -7.20 -0.10
CA ALA A 167 -1.33 -6.45 1.12
C ALA A 167 -0.70 -7.16 2.34
N LEU A 168 0.01 -6.39 3.15
CA LEU A 168 0.72 -6.84 4.34
C LEU A 168 0.12 -6.20 5.61
N PRO A 169 0.04 -6.94 6.73
CA PRO A 169 -0.61 -6.49 7.95
C PRO A 169 0.32 -5.61 8.79
N GLY A 170 0.69 -4.45 8.25
CA GLY A 170 1.62 -3.52 8.88
C GLY A 170 1.07 -2.79 10.11
N GLY A 171 -0.19 -3.01 10.47
CA GLY A 171 -0.85 -2.27 11.53
C GLY A 171 -0.98 -0.79 11.20
N PHE A 172 -1.12 0.02 12.25
CA PHE A 172 -1.20 1.48 12.14
C PHE A 172 -0.66 2.18 13.38
N ARG A 173 -0.54 3.51 13.29
CA ARG A 173 -0.29 4.40 14.44
C ARG A 173 -1.54 5.21 14.71
N SER A 174 -2.11 5.09 15.91
CA SER A 174 -3.31 5.83 16.31
C SER A 174 -3.10 7.35 16.32
N ASP A 175 -4.19 8.09 16.42
CA ASP A 175 -4.20 9.53 16.70
C ASP A 175 -3.56 9.87 18.07
N THR A 176 -3.55 8.94 19.03
CA THR A 176 -2.77 9.05 20.28
C THR A 176 -1.28 8.70 20.12
N GLY A 177 -0.84 8.34 18.91
CA GLY A 177 0.53 8.03 18.57
C GLY A 177 0.99 6.61 18.88
N VAL A 178 0.11 5.71 19.32
CA VAL A 178 0.43 4.32 19.71
C VAL A 178 0.29 3.37 18.52
N GLY A 179 1.19 2.40 18.38
CA GLY A 179 1.11 1.37 17.34
C GLY A 179 0.13 0.26 17.69
N HIS A 180 -0.70 -0.16 16.73
CA HIS A 180 -1.72 -1.20 16.88
C HIS A 180 -1.76 -2.16 15.70
N ASP A 181 -2.27 -3.37 15.95
CA ASP A 181 -2.75 -4.33 14.95
C ASP A 181 -1.73 -4.89 13.94
N LEU A 182 -0.43 -4.84 14.24
CA LEU A 182 0.59 -5.55 13.48
C LEU A 182 0.26 -7.05 13.40
N GLY A 183 0.26 -7.62 12.20
CA GLY A 183 -0.13 -9.01 11.94
C GLY A 183 -1.65 -9.25 11.87
N TYR A 184 -2.47 -8.32 12.38
CA TYR A 184 -3.92 -8.43 12.42
C TYR A 184 -4.61 -7.73 11.25
N LEU A 185 -4.19 -6.49 10.94
CA LEU A 185 -4.85 -5.62 9.98
C LEU A 185 -3.82 -4.91 9.07
N ALA A 186 -4.18 -4.77 7.80
CA ALA A 186 -3.52 -3.88 6.87
C ALA A 186 -4.38 -2.63 6.67
N TYR A 187 -3.82 -1.44 6.82
CA TYR A 187 -4.53 -0.17 6.67
C TYR A 187 -3.96 0.66 5.53
N TYR A 188 -4.85 1.24 4.71
CA TYR A 188 -4.49 2.05 3.57
C TYR A 188 -5.27 3.36 3.53
N TRP A 189 -4.56 4.48 3.48
CA TRP A 189 -5.20 5.76 3.20
C TRP A 189 -5.75 5.83 1.78
N SER A 190 -6.85 6.58 1.65
CA SER A 190 -7.19 7.25 0.39
C SER A 190 -6.86 8.73 0.49
N SER A 191 -6.75 9.42 -0.65
CA SER A 191 -6.68 10.88 -0.71
C SER A 191 -8.03 11.58 -0.53
N THR A 192 -9.13 10.84 -0.31
CA THR A 192 -10.47 11.41 -0.17
C THR A 192 -10.76 11.82 1.28
N GLU A 193 -10.94 13.13 1.46
CA GLU A 193 -11.43 13.71 2.71
C GLU A 193 -12.89 13.31 2.97
N HIS A 194 -13.24 13.03 4.23
CA HIS A 194 -14.63 12.85 4.63
C HIS A 194 -15.19 14.14 5.24
N ASP A 195 -14.47 14.72 6.21
CA ASP A 195 -14.80 16.00 6.82
C ASP A 195 -13.52 16.72 7.32
N SER A 196 -13.64 17.77 8.13
CA SER A 196 -12.50 18.54 8.64
C SER A 196 -11.51 17.72 9.47
N ASN A 197 -11.98 16.65 10.14
CA ASN A 197 -11.23 15.85 11.10
C ASN A 197 -10.86 14.47 10.57
N THR A 198 -11.64 13.93 9.63
CA THR A 198 -11.52 12.54 9.18
C THR A 198 -11.31 12.40 7.67
N ALA A 199 -10.71 11.29 7.27
CA ALA A 199 -10.51 10.92 5.88
C ALA A 199 -10.79 9.44 5.65
N VAL A 200 -11.07 9.08 4.41
CA VAL A 200 -11.47 7.71 4.05
C VAL A 200 -10.25 6.79 3.98
N TYR A 201 -10.39 5.59 4.53
CA TYR A 201 -9.38 4.54 4.48
C TYR A 201 -9.98 3.18 4.10
N ARG A 202 -9.10 2.22 3.84
CA ARG A 202 -9.42 0.79 3.72
C ARG A 202 -8.68 0.00 4.79
N ASN A 203 -9.32 -1.05 5.30
CA ASN A 203 -8.58 -2.09 6.02
C ASN A 203 -8.94 -3.51 5.58
N LEU A 204 -7.99 -4.42 5.78
CA LEU A 204 -8.11 -5.86 5.53
C LEU A 204 -7.76 -6.62 6.81
N HIS A 205 -8.65 -7.51 7.25
CA HIS A 205 -8.53 -8.22 8.51
C HIS A 205 -8.11 -9.68 8.31
N PHE A 206 -7.24 -10.20 9.18
CA PHE A 206 -6.77 -11.59 9.11
C PHE A 206 -7.92 -12.61 9.15
N GLY A 207 -8.98 -12.34 9.92
CA GLY A 207 -10.14 -13.21 10.08
C GLY A 207 -11.27 -12.99 9.07
N SER A 208 -11.07 -12.19 8.02
CA SER A 208 -12.13 -11.84 7.04
C SER A 208 -11.60 -11.84 5.61
N SER A 209 -12.45 -12.23 4.66
CA SER A 209 -12.20 -12.07 3.21
C SER A 209 -12.78 -10.77 2.66
N LYS A 210 -13.45 -9.95 3.48
CA LYS A 210 -14.09 -8.70 3.06
C LYS A 210 -13.12 -7.52 3.16
N VAL A 211 -13.43 -6.45 2.42
CA VAL A 211 -12.77 -5.15 2.57
C VAL A 211 -13.57 -4.30 3.56
N CYS A 212 -12.91 -3.59 4.47
CA CYS A 212 -13.56 -2.55 5.26
C CYS A 212 -13.31 -1.18 4.63
N ARG A 213 -14.36 -0.36 4.48
CA ARG A 213 -14.27 1.06 4.15
C ARG A 213 -14.88 1.90 5.26
N SER A 214 -14.11 2.80 5.83
CA SER A 214 -14.59 3.77 6.81
C SER A 214 -13.76 5.05 6.71
N ASP A 215 -14.09 6.04 7.52
CA ASP A 215 -13.26 7.20 7.80
C ASP A 215 -12.64 7.10 9.20
N TYR A 216 -11.52 7.80 9.40
CA TYR A 216 -10.83 7.89 10.69
C TYR A 216 -10.04 9.18 10.80
N SER A 217 -9.55 9.50 12.01
CA SER A 217 -8.80 10.74 12.29
C SER A 217 -7.63 10.93 11.33
N LYS A 218 -7.51 12.14 10.76
CA LYS A 218 -6.41 12.54 9.86
C LYS A 218 -5.03 12.48 10.51
N GLN A 219 -4.96 12.48 11.84
CA GLN A 219 -3.71 12.33 12.59
C GLN A 219 -3.17 10.90 12.54
N THR A 220 -4.01 9.92 12.23
CA THR A 220 -3.65 8.50 12.27
C THR A 220 -2.66 8.14 11.16
N GLY A 221 -1.64 7.35 11.48
CA GLY A 221 -0.66 6.86 10.54
C GLY A 221 -1.08 5.55 9.88
N PHE A 222 -1.41 5.57 8.58
CA PHE A 222 -1.66 4.37 7.78
C PHE A 222 -0.63 4.20 6.66
N SER A 223 -0.55 2.98 6.11
CA SER A 223 0.26 2.73 4.92
C SER A 223 -0.35 3.43 3.71
N VAL A 224 0.48 3.68 2.69
CA VAL A 224 0.07 4.27 1.42
C VAL A 224 0.47 3.35 0.27
N ARG A 225 -0.43 3.20 -0.70
CA ARG A 225 -0.14 2.68 -2.04
C ARG A 225 -0.35 3.81 -3.03
N LEU A 226 0.42 3.84 -4.11
CA LEU A 226 0.23 4.80 -5.19
C LEU A 226 -0.37 4.13 -6.41
N ILE A 227 -1.12 4.92 -7.16
CA ILE A 227 -1.74 4.56 -8.42
C ILE A 227 -1.31 5.53 -9.52
N ARG A 228 -1.40 5.09 -10.77
CA ARG A 228 -1.28 5.89 -11.98
C ARG A 228 -2.29 5.41 -13.02
N ASP A 229 -2.95 6.35 -13.69
CA ASP A 229 -3.86 6.08 -14.81
C ASP A 229 -3.16 5.73 -16.13
#